data_AF-A0A6G3XLI7-F1
#
_entry.id   AF-A0A6G3XLI7-F1
#
_cell.length_a   1.000
_cell.length_b   1.000
_cell.length_c   1.000
_cell.angle_alpha   90.00
_cell.angle_beta   90.00
_cell.angle_gamma   90.00
#
_symmetry.space_group_name_H-M   'P 1'
#
loop_
_entity.id
_entity.type
_entity.pdbx_description
1 polymer ?
#
loop_
_entity_poly.entity_id
_entity_poly.type
_entity_poly.pdbx_seq_one_letter_code
_entity_poly.pdbx_strand_id
1 'polypeptide(L)'
;RAKGDFDARDAALATELVYGTLRRQGTYDAIVAACVDRPLREVDPPVLDVLNMGVHQLLGTRIPTHAAVSASVELARVVLGEGRAKFVNAVLRKV
;
A
#
# COMPACT_ATOMS: atom_id res chain seq x y z
N ARG A 1 -19.55 -12.43 -6.01
CA ARG A 1 -19.03 -11.43 -5.03
C ARG A 1 -19.31 -11.97 -3.64
N ALA A 2 -18.29 -12.39 -2.89
CA ALA A 2 -18.48 -12.66 -1.48
C ALA A 2 -18.82 -11.32 -0.82
N LYS A 3 -20.06 -11.17 -0.35
CA LYS A 3 -20.46 -10.03 0.47
C LYS A 3 -19.94 -10.35 1.87
N GLY A 4 -18.63 -10.15 2.06
CA GLY A 4 -18.05 -10.07 3.39
C GLY A 4 -18.76 -8.93 4.13
N ASP A 5 -18.91 -9.09 5.43
CA ASP A 5 -19.60 -8.15 6.31
C ASP A 5 -18.81 -6.83 6.36
N PHE A 6 -19.00 -5.99 5.34
CA PHE A 6 -18.31 -4.71 5.16
C PHE A 6 -19.01 -3.69 6.05
N ASP A 7 -18.60 -3.65 7.31
CA ASP A 7 -19.20 -2.79 8.32
C ASP A 7 -18.85 -1.31 8.11
N ALA A 8 -19.44 -0.43 8.91
CA ALA A 8 -19.19 1.01 8.79
C ALA A 8 -17.73 1.40 9.07
N ARG A 9 -16.99 0.62 9.87
CA ARG A 9 -15.58 0.87 10.17
C ARG A 9 -14.71 0.47 8.99
N ASP A 10 -15.00 -0.66 8.33
CA ASP A 10 -14.32 -1.07 7.11
C ASP A 10 -14.56 -0.05 5.98
N ALA A 11 -15.78 0.46 5.85
CA ALA A 11 -16.11 1.53 4.91
C ALA A 11 -15.33 2.82 5.19
N ALA A 12 -15.23 3.23 6.46
CA ALA A 12 -14.47 4.39 6.86
C ALA A 12 -12.96 4.19 6.60
N LEU A 13 -12.41 3.02 6.91
CA LEU A 13 -11.01 2.70 6.66
C LEU A 13 -10.71 2.69 5.16
N ALA A 14 -11.52 2.05 4.33
CA ALA A 14 -11.34 2.05 2.88
C ALA A 14 -11.37 3.47 2.31
N THR A 15 -12.27 4.32 2.82
CA THR A 15 -12.36 5.74 2.45
C THR A 15 -11.08 6.48 2.83
N GLU A 16 -10.57 6.31 4.05
CA GLU A 16 -9.33 6.93 4.49
C GLU A 16 -8.15 6.44 3.65
N LEU A 17 -8.04 5.14 3.38
CA LEU A 17 -6.95 4.60 2.56
C LEU A 17 -6.94 5.21 1.16
N VAL A 18 -8.10 5.29 0.50
CA VAL A 18 -8.19 5.85 -0.86
C VAL A 18 -7.90 7.35 -0.84
N TYR A 19 -8.63 8.14 -0.05
CA TYR A 19 -8.49 9.59 -0.06
C TYR A 19 -7.17 10.06 0.55
N GLY A 20 -6.72 9.40 1.62
CA GLY A 20 -5.46 9.71 2.29
C GLY A 20 -4.25 9.42 1.42
N THR A 21 -4.28 8.31 0.65
CA THR A 21 -3.25 8.01 -0.35
C THR A 21 -3.21 9.08 -1.45
N LEU A 22 -4.36 9.38 -2.08
CA LEU A 22 -4.43 10.36 -3.17
C LEU A 22 -4.05 11.78 -2.72
N ARG A 23 -4.47 12.19 -1.52
CA ARG A 23 -4.17 13.52 -0.96
C ARG A 23 -2.66 13.77 -0.83
N ARG A 24 -1.87 12.72 -0.62
CA ARG A 24 -0.41 12.79 -0.40
C ARG A 24 0.38 12.05 -1.48
N GLN A 25 -0.24 11.75 -2.62
CA GLN A 25 0.35 10.89 -3.65
C GLN A 25 1.75 11.34 -4.07
N GLY A 26 1.97 12.63 -4.37
CA GLY A 26 3.30 13.12 -4.74
C GLY A 26 4.36 12.96 -3.65
N THR A 27 3.97 13.03 -2.37
CA THR A 27 4.88 12.75 -1.24
C THR A 27 5.18 11.26 -1.14
N TYR A 28 4.16 10.41 -1.28
CA TYR A 28 4.33 8.97 -1.20
C TYR A 28 5.12 8.41 -2.39
N ASP A 29 4.88 8.92 -3.60
CA ASP A 29 5.69 8.61 -4.78
C ASP A 29 7.17 8.95 -4.52
N ALA A 30 7.47 10.13 -3.97
CA ALA A 30 8.86 10.51 -3.65
C ALA A 30 9.50 9.57 -2.61
N ILE A 31 8.74 9.13 -1.61
CA ILE A 31 9.21 8.18 -0.59
C ILE A 31 9.45 6.81 -1.21
N VAL A 32 8.51 6.29 -2.01
CA VAL A 32 8.67 5.01 -2.71
C VAL A 32 9.87 5.07 -3.64
N ALA A 33 10.08 6.17 -4.37
CA ALA A 33 11.22 6.38 -5.26
C ALA A 33 12.56 6.30 -4.53
N ALA A 34 12.64 6.75 -3.28
CA ALA A 34 13.83 6.63 -2.44
C ALA A 34 14.10 5.20 -1.93
N CYS A 35 13.09 4.33 -1.96
CA CYS A 35 13.17 2.95 -1.46
C CYS A 35 13.37 1.89 -2.56
N VAL A 36 13.25 2.27 -3.84
CA VAL A 36 13.42 1.37 -5.00
C VAL A 36 14.68 1.71 -5.80
N ASP A 37 15.30 0.69 -6.39
CA ASP A 37 16.56 0.84 -7.14
C ASP A 37 16.34 1.14 -8.63
N ARG A 38 15.11 1.55 -9.02
CA ARG A 38 14.73 1.84 -10.40
C ARG A 38 13.74 3.00 -10.47
N PRO A 39 13.65 3.73 -11.59
CA PRO A 39 12.64 4.78 -11.75
C PRO A 39 11.21 4.24 -11.55
N LEU A 40 10.32 5.01 -10.89
CA LEU A 40 8.93 4.58 -10.66
C LEU A 40 8.18 4.27 -11.96
N ARG A 41 8.51 4.96 -13.07
CA ARG A 41 7.94 4.66 -14.40
C ARG A 41 8.22 3.24 -14.92
N GLU A 42 9.17 2.53 -14.30
CA GLU A 42 9.53 1.14 -14.61
C GLU A 42 8.95 0.15 -13.58
N VAL A 43 8.23 0.64 -12.59
CA VAL A 43 7.45 -0.16 -11.66
C VAL A 43 6.03 -0.29 -12.21
N ASP A 44 5.50 -1.51 -12.15
CA ASP A 44 4.14 -1.83 -12.60
C ASP A 44 3.11 -0.96 -11.86
N PRO A 45 2.21 -0.21 -12.53
CA PRO A 45 1.30 0.71 -11.86
C PRO A 45 0.47 0.10 -10.71
N PRO A 46 -0.09 -1.12 -10.82
CA PRO A 46 -0.79 -1.76 -9.70
C PRO A 46 0.10 -2.05 -8.48
N VAL A 47 1.42 -2.22 -8.68
CA VAL A 47 2.38 -2.34 -7.57
C VAL A 47 2.55 -0.99 -6.88
N LEU A 48 2.60 0.11 -7.64
CA LEU A 48 2.67 1.46 -7.08
C LEU A 48 1.42 1.79 -6.26
N ASP A 49 0.23 1.39 -6.71
CA ASP A 49 -1.01 1.58 -5.94
C ASP A 49 -0.92 0.91 -4.56
N VAL A 50 -0.47 -0.35 -4.52
CA VAL A 50 -0.31 -1.08 -3.24
C VAL A 50 0.79 -0.48 -2.38
N LEU A 51 1.91 -0.05 -2.98
CA LEU A 51 2.99 0.60 -2.24
C LEU A 51 2.52 1.92 -1.63
N ASN A 52 1.85 2.78 -2.40
CA ASN A 52 1.37 4.07 -1.94
C ASN A 52 0.30 3.92 -0.84
N MET A 53 -0.61 2.94 -0.96
CA MET A 53 -1.54 2.60 0.12
C MET A 53 -0.82 2.06 1.37
N GLY A 54 0.24 1.27 1.20
CA GLY A 54 1.07 0.78 2.30
C GLY A 54 1.83 1.90 3.01
N VAL A 55 2.44 2.82 2.26
CA VAL A 55 3.11 4.01 2.79
C VAL A 55 2.12 4.93 3.51
N HIS A 56 0.91 5.10 2.97
CA HIS A 56 -0.13 5.85 3.65
C HIS A 56 -0.51 5.21 4.99
N GLN A 57 -0.63 3.88 5.06
CA GLN A 57 -0.86 3.20 6.34
C GLN A 57 0.29 3.44 7.33
N LEU A 58 1.54 3.37 6.88
CA LEU A 58 2.73 3.54 7.73
C LEU A 58 2.89 4.97 8.26
N LEU A 59 2.64 5.98 7.43
CA LEU A 59 3.00 7.37 7.73
C LEU A 59 1.80 8.30 7.92
N GLY A 60 0.64 7.91 7.40
CA GLY A 60 -0.60 8.70 7.42
C GLY A 60 -1.63 8.25 8.45
N THR A 61 -1.44 7.07 9.07
CA THR A 61 -2.41 6.50 10.01
C THR A 61 -1.77 6.13 11.35
N ARG A 62 -2.58 5.59 12.27
CA ARG A 62 -2.12 5.02 13.55
C ARG A 62 -2.05 3.50 13.53
N ILE A 63 -2.10 2.88 12.35
CA ILE A 63 -2.02 1.42 12.20
C ILE A 63 -0.61 0.97 12.61
N PRO A 64 -0.48 -0.06 13.46
CA PRO A 64 0.84 -0.60 13.80
C PRO A 64 1.62 -1.01 12.56
N THR A 65 2.92 -0.67 12.51
CA THR A 65 3.81 -0.92 11.36
C THR A 65 3.72 -2.37 10.83
N HIS A 66 3.74 -3.35 11.73
CA HIS A 66 3.67 -4.77 11.33
C HIS A 66 2.34 -5.14 10.67
N ALA A 67 1.23 -4.54 11.11
CA ALA A 67 -0.10 -4.77 10.55
C ALA A 67 -0.23 -4.11 9.17
N ALA A 68 0.26 -2.87 9.01
CA ALA A 68 0.28 -2.16 7.75
C ALA A 68 1.09 -2.91 6.67
N VAL A 69 2.29 -3.39 7.03
CA VAL A 69 3.12 -4.20 6.13
C VAL A 69 2.43 -5.52 5.80
N SER A 70 1.95 -6.25 6.80
CA SER A 70 1.31 -7.56 6.59
C SER A 70 0.09 -7.45 5.66
N ALA A 71 -0.82 -6.50 5.92
CA ALA A 71 -2.02 -6.31 5.12
C ALA A 71 -1.69 -5.90 3.68
N SER A 72 -0.70 -5.02 3.48
CA SER A 72 -0.28 -4.60 2.14
C SER A 72 0.38 -5.74 1.34
N VAL A 73 1.16 -6.60 2.00
CA VAL A 73 1.77 -7.78 1.38
C VAL A 73 0.71 -8.82 1.03
N GLU A 74 -0.28 -9.03 1.90
CA GLU A 74 -1.40 -9.92 1.63
C GLU A 74 -2.26 -9.41 0.47
N LEU A 75 -2.56 -8.10 0.43
CA LEU A 75 -3.22 -7.47 -0.70
C LEU A 75 -2.44 -7.70 -2.00
N ALA A 76 -1.14 -7.41 -2.01
CA ALA A 76 -0.28 -7.63 -3.18
C ALA A 76 -0.28 -9.10 -3.63
N ARG A 77 -0.26 -10.05 -2.68
CA ARG A 77 -0.32 -11.49 -2.97
C ARG A 77 -1.63 -11.85 -3.67
N VAL A 78 -2.75 -11.33 -3.21
CA VAL A 78 -4.07 -11.60 -3.76
C VAL A 78 -4.23 -10.98 -5.16
N VAL A 79 -3.80 -9.74 -5.36
CA VAL A 79 -4.11 -8.98 -6.59
C VAL A 79 -3.00 -9.01 -7.64
N LEU A 80 -1.75 -9.25 -7.26
CA LEU A 80 -0.57 -9.18 -8.14
C LEU A 80 0.26 -10.48 -8.17
N GLY A 81 0.02 -11.39 -7.22
CA GLY A 81 0.74 -12.65 -7.07
C GLY A 81 2.03 -12.55 -6.23
N GLU A 82 2.57 -13.72 -5.88
CA GLU A 82 3.63 -13.88 -4.86
C GLU A 82 4.90 -13.07 -5.14
N GLY A 83 5.34 -12.99 -6.40
CA GLY A 83 6.56 -12.27 -6.78
C GLY A 83 6.47 -10.76 -6.46
N ARG A 84 5.33 -10.14 -6.78
CA ARG A 84 5.10 -8.72 -6.47
C ARG A 84 4.89 -8.51 -4.97
N ALA A 85 4.26 -9.46 -4.27
CA ALA A 85 4.09 -9.39 -2.82
C ALA A 85 5.43 -9.31 -2.07
N LYS A 86 6.43 -10.10 -2.51
CA LYS A 86 7.80 -10.05 -1.96
C LYS A 86 8.47 -8.70 -2.21
N PHE A 87 8.28 -8.13 -3.41
CA PHE A 87 8.78 -6.79 -3.74
C PHE A 87 8.13 -5.72 -2.85
N VAL A 88 6.80 -5.73 -2.70
CA VAL A 88 6.07 -4.82 -1.80
C VAL A 88 6.59 -4.91 -0.37
N ASN A 89 6.75 -6.13 0.17
CA ASN A 89 7.32 -6.32 1.51
C ASN A 89 8.73 -5.72 1.65
N ALA A 90 9.59 -5.94 0.65
CA ALA A 90 10.96 -5.44 0.68
C ALA A 90 11.01 -3.90 0.66
N VAL A 91 10.15 -3.26 -0.13
CA VAL A 91 10.08 -1.79 -0.20
C VAL A 91 9.49 -1.21 1.07
N LEU A 92 8.35 -1.72 1.56
CA LEU A 92 7.68 -1.17 2.76
C LEU A 92 8.50 -1.36 4.04
N ARG A 93 9.46 -2.29 4.07
CA ARG A 93 10.42 -2.43 5.20
C ARG A 93 11.56 -1.40 5.17
N LYS A 94 11.78 -0.73 4.03
CA LYS A 94 12.77 0.35 3.89
C LYS A 94 12.18 1.73 4.16
N VAL A 95 10.85 1.86 4.07
CA VAL A 95 10.09 3.08 4.40
C VAL A 95 10.07 3.28 5.90
#